data_AF-A0A229NXC5-F1
#
_entry.id   AF-A0A229NXC5-F1
#
_cell.length_a   1.000
_cell.length_b   1.000
_cell.length_c   1.000
_cell.angle_alpha   90.00
_cell.angle_beta   90.00
_cell.angle_gamma   90.00
#
_symmetry.space_group_name_H-M   'P 1'
#
loop_
_entity.id
_entity.type
_entity.pdbx_description
1 polymer ?
#
loop_
_entity_poly.entity_id
_entity_poly.type
_entity_poly.pdbx_seq_one_letter_code
_entity_poly.pdbx_strand_id
1 'polypeptide(L)'
;MVSKETPPAISDGNTAYYVSSSAGDDANDGLTEATTWKTLAKVSGMTFLPGDRILLKSGDTWNEKLTLKGSGTLANPITITP
;
A
#
# COMPACT_ATOMS: atom_id res chain seq x y z
N MET A 1 -7.30 -4.25 -27.49
CA MET A 1 -6.03 -4.45 -26.78
C MET A 1 -6.34 -4.31 -25.30
N VAL A 2 -5.99 -5.31 -24.51
CA VAL A 2 -6.64 -5.67 -23.24
C VAL A 2 -6.63 -4.50 -22.24
N SER A 3 -7.82 -4.12 -21.77
CA SER A 3 -8.00 -3.19 -20.65
C SER A 3 -7.24 -3.76 -19.45
N LYS A 4 -6.32 -2.98 -18.86
CA LYS A 4 -5.69 -3.33 -17.58
C LYS A 4 -6.77 -3.27 -16.49
N GLU A 5 -7.54 -4.34 -16.34
CA GLU A 5 -8.36 -4.54 -15.15
C GLU A 5 -7.43 -4.94 -14.01
N THR A 6 -7.17 -3.99 -13.11
CA THR A 6 -6.35 -4.19 -11.92
C THR A 6 -7.06 -5.20 -11.00
N PRO A 7 -6.45 -6.34 -10.65
CA PRO A 7 -7.06 -7.25 -9.70
C PRO A 7 -7.20 -6.56 -8.33
N PRO A 8 -8.14 -6.97 -7.47
CA PRO A 8 -7.92 -6.82 -6.03
C PRO A 8 -6.67 -7.64 -5.70
N ALA A 9 -5.50 -6.98 -5.70
CA ALA A 9 -4.22 -7.65 -5.54
C ALA A 9 -4.05 -8.01 -4.06
N ILE A 10 -3.92 -9.31 -3.82
CA ILE A 10 -3.47 -9.83 -2.52
C ILE A 10 -1.96 -9.65 -2.49
N SER A 11 -1.43 -9.08 -1.41
CA SER A 11 0.01 -8.94 -1.16
C SER A 11 0.71 -10.30 -1.00
N ASP A 12 2.03 -10.34 -1.12
CA ASP A 12 2.82 -11.56 -0.86
C ASP A 12 3.01 -11.86 0.65
N GLY A 13 2.64 -10.92 1.53
CA GLY A 13 2.91 -11.00 2.96
C GLY A 13 4.35 -10.59 3.29
N ASN A 14 4.60 -10.22 4.55
CA ASN A 14 5.89 -9.72 5.02
C ASN A 14 6.54 -8.65 4.10
N THR A 15 5.75 -7.89 3.36
CA THR A 15 6.19 -6.98 2.31
C THR A 15 6.06 -5.53 2.77
N ALA A 16 7.01 -4.69 2.37
CA ALA A 16 6.94 -3.25 2.61
C ALA A 16 6.37 -2.53 1.39
N TYR A 17 5.32 -1.75 1.60
CA TYR A 17 4.68 -0.92 0.59
C TYR A 17 4.86 0.56 0.93
N TYR A 18 5.45 1.32 0.02
CA TYR A 18 5.78 2.72 0.20
C TYR A 18 4.75 3.61 -0.50
N VAL A 19 4.25 4.62 0.21
CA VAL A 19 3.17 5.50 -0.27
C VAL A 19 3.54 6.96 -0.03
N SER A 20 3.44 7.78 -1.06
CA SER A 20 3.77 9.20 -1.04
C SER A 20 2.78 9.98 -1.91
N SER A 21 1.95 10.82 -1.29
CA SER A 21 1.02 11.68 -2.03
C SER A 21 1.76 12.77 -2.82
N SER A 22 2.96 13.15 -2.37
CA SER A 22 3.78 14.20 -2.98
C SER A 22 4.67 13.72 -4.13
N ALA A 23 5.12 12.47 -4.11
CA ALA A 23 6.12 11.95 -5.06
C ALA A 23 5.72 10.63 -5.74
N GLY A 24 4.60 10.01 -5.36
CA GLY A 24 4.20 8.71 -5.86
C GLY A 24 3.45 8.72 -7.18
N ASP A 25 3.30 7.51 -7.74
CA ASP A 25 2.46 7.16 -8.87
C ASP A 25 1.81 5.79 -8.62
N ASP A 26 0.49 5.67 -8.77
CA ASP A 26 -0.24 4.41 -8.54
C ASP A 26 0.05 3.34 -9.62
N ALA A 27 0.73 3.71 -10.70
CA ALA A 27 1.29 2.80 -11.68
C ALA A 27 2.57 2.10 -11.21
N ASN A 28 3.22 2.60 -10.15
CA ASN A 28 4.40 1.99 -9.56
C ASN A 28 4.07 0.67 -8.83
N ASP A 29 5.10 -0.13 -8.58
CA ASP A 29 4.98 -1.37 -7.81
C ASP A 29 4.78 -1.15 -6.30
N GLY A 30 5.18 0.02 -5.77
CA GLY A 30 5.06 0.35 -4.35
C GLY A 30 6.12 -0.31 -3.49
N LEU A 31 7.12 -0.99 -4.05
CA LEU A 31 8.04 -1.86 -3.29
C LEU A 31 9.32 -1.16 -2.84
N THR A 32 9.56 0.07 -3.29
CA THR A 32 10.73 0.87 -2.92
C THR A 32 10.36 2.33 -2.68
N GLU A 33 11.22 3.08 -1.98
CA GLU A 33 11.06 4.53 -1.81
C GLU A 33 11.08 5.30 -3.14
N ALA A 34 11.73 4.77 -4.19
CA ALA A 34 11.77 5.39 -5.51
C ALA A 34 10.52 5.09 -6.36
N THR A 35 9.79 4.03 -6.01
CA THR A 35 8.62 3.52 -6.75
C THR A 35 7.38 3.52 -5.87
N THR A 36 7.15 4.60 -5.12
CA THR A 36 6.01 4.72 -4.21
C THR A 36 4.66 4.78 -4.94
N TRP A 37 3.62 4.22 -4.31
CA TRP A 37 2.23 4.51 -4.68
C TRP A 37 1.85 5.93 -4.27
N LYS A 38 0.84 6.49 -4.93
CA LYS A 38 0.42 7.88 -4.71
C LYS A 38 -0.74 8.00 -3.74
N THR A 39 -1.77 7.17 -3.88
CA THR A 39 -3.06 7.38 -3.23
C THR A 39 -3.35 6.38 -2.12
N LEU A 40 -4.17 6.76 -1.14
CA LEU A 40 -4.72 5.81 -0.17
C LEU A 40 -5.80 4.93 -0.80
N ALA A 41 -6.39 5.35 -1.92
CA ALA A 41 -7.24 4.51 -2.75
C ALA A 41 -6.50 3.26 -3.27
N LYS A 42 -5.25 3.40 -3.73
CA LYS A 42 -4.39 2.28 -4.13
C LYS A 42 -4.19 1.30 -2.98
N VAL A 43 -3.83 1.80 -1.80
CA VAL A 43 -3.68 1.00 -0.57
C VAL A 43 -4.99 0.29 -0.22
N SER A 44 -6.12 0.99 -0.28
CA SER A 44 -7.45 0.44 0.04
C SER A 44 -7.96 -0.60 -0.98
N GLY A 45 -7.34 -0.65 -2.16
CA GLY A 45 -7.59 -1.65 -3.18
C GLY A 45 -6.93 -3.01 -2.90
N MET A 46 -5.89 -3.03 -2.07
CA MET A 46 -5.12 -4.22 -1.72
C MET A 46 -5.80 -5.05 -0.63
N THR A 47 -5.51 -6.35 -0.59
CA THR A 47 -5.71 -7.20 0.59
C THR A 47 -4.35 -7.59 1.14
N PHE A 48 -4.03 -7.11 2.34
CA PHE A 48 -2.74 -7.33 3.00
C PHE A 48 -2.70 -8.65 3.77
N LEU A 49 -1.52 -9.26 3.81
CA LEU A 49 -1.25 -10.53 4.49
C LEU A 49 -0.36 -10.30 5.72
N PRO A 50 -0.25 -11.29 6.63
CA PRO A 50 0.55 -11.14 7.85
C PRO A 50 1.98 -10.65 7.60
N GLY A 51 2.42 -9.68 8.41
CA GLY A 51 3.75 -9.09 8.35
C GLY A 51 3.92 -7.91 7.40
N ASP A 52 2.89 -7.56 6.62
CA ASP A 52 2.97 -6.41 5.72
C ASP A 52 3.11 -5.09 6.46
N ARG A 53 3.83 -4.17 5.81
CA ARG A 53 4.10 -2.82 6.31
C ARG A 53 3.69 -1.81 5.26
N ILE A 54 2.85 -0.87 5.64
CA ILE A 54 2.44 0.25 4.80
C ILE A 54 3.15 1.50 5.35
N LEU A 55 4.11 1.99 4.57
CA LEU A 55 4.99 3.09 4.93
C LEU A 55 4.47 4.37 4.26
N LEU A 56 3.88 5.26 5.04
CA LEU A 56 3.37 6.55 4.57
C LEU A 56 4.46 7.59 4.69
N LYS A 57 4.90 8.19 3.59
CA LYS A 57 6.00 9.15 3.60
C LYS A 57 5.72 10.30 4.57
N SER A 58 6.58 10.45 5.57
CA SER A 58 6.56 11.58 6.50
C SER A 58 6.58 12.94 5.77
N GLY A 59 5.81 13.89 6.29
CA GLY A 59 5.61 15.23 5.71
C GLY A 59 4.51 15.31 4.65
N ASP A 60 4.00 14.18 4.17
CA ASP A 60 2.86 14.18 3.26
C ASP A 60 1.54 14.41 4.00
N THR A 61 0.60 15.07 3.32
CA THR A 61 -0.77 15.28 3.83
C THR A 61 -1.72 14.37 3.08
N TRP A 62 -2.64 13.75 3.82
CA TRP A 62 -3.59 12.77 3.31
C TRP A 62 -5.02 13.24 3.58
N ASN A 63 -5.76 13.51 2.51
CA ASN A 63 -7.18 13.93 2.56
C ASN A 63 -8.11 12.85 1.98
N GLU A 64 -7.70 11.59 2.08
CA GLU A 64 -8.41 10.43 1.54
C GLU A 64 -8.79 9.47 2.67
N LYS A 65 -9.82 8.64 2.42
CA LYS A 65 -10.18 7.56 3.34
C LYS A 65 -9.26 6.36 3.12
N LEU A 66 -8.63 5.88 4.19
CA LEU A 66 -7.95 4.58 4.19
C LEU A 66 -8.89 3.49 4.70
N THR A 67 -9.11 2.45 3.88
CA THR A 67 -9.79 1.23 4.29
C THR A 67 -8.82 0.06 4.18
N LEU A 68 -8.32 -0.42 5.31
CA LEU A 68 -7.47 -1.61 5.32
C LEU A 68 -8.29 -2.88 5.17
N LYS A 69 -7.82 -3.77 4.29
CA LYS A 69 -8.33 -5.13 4.11
C LYS A 69 -7.20 -6.11 4.37
N GLY A 70 -7.55 -7.24 4.98
CA GLY A 70 -6.57 -8.23 5.41
C GLY A 70 -6.58 -8.41 6.92
N SER A 71 -5.84 -9.41 7.39
CA SER A 71 -5.66 -9.69 8.80
C SER A 71 -4.24 -10.12 9.06
N GLY A 72 -3.61 -9.49 10.05
CA GLY A 72 -2.35 -9.95 10.59
C GLY A 72 -2.52 -11.12 11.53
N THR A 73 -1.40 -11.59 12.07
CA THR A 73 -1.35 -12.50 13.22
C THR A 73 -0.68 -11.80 14.40
N LEU A 74 -0.75 -12.39 15.59
CA LEU A 74 -0.03 -11.85 16.76
C LEU A 74 1.49 -11.78 16.51
N ALA A 75 2.06 -12.80 15.85
CA ALA A 75 3.48 -12.86 15.55
C ALA A 75 3.88 -11.94 14.38
N ASN A 76 2.97 -11.73 13.42
CA ASN A 76 3.20 -10.94 12.21
C ASN A 76 2.00 -10.02 11.97
N PRO A 77 1.92 -8.88 12.68
CA PRO A 77 0.86 -7.90 12.46
C PRO A 77 1.00 -7.24 11.08
N ILE A 78 -0.09 -6.63 10.61
CA ILE A 78 -0.04 -5.66 9.52
C ILE A 78 0.15 -4.29 10.18
N THR A 79 1.15 -3.52 9.77
CA THR A 79 1.45 -2.21 10.38
C THR A 79 1.34 -1.07 9.39
N ILE A 80 0.83 0.08 9.85
CA ILE A 80 0.93 1.35 9.14
C ILE A 80 1.86 2.25 9.93
N THR A 81 2.91 2.79 9.31
CA THR A 81 3.86 3.68 9.97
C THR A 81 4.25 4.86 9.07
N PRO A 82 4.66 6.01 9.66
CA PRO A 82 5.24 7.14 8.93
C PRO A 82 6.64 6.88 8.35
#